data_AF-A0A7S3HU11-F1
#
_entry.id   AF-A0A7S3HU11-F1
#
_cell.length_a   1.000
_cell.length_b   1.000
_cell.length_c   1.000
_cell.angle_alpha   90.00
_cell.angle_beta   90.00
_cell.angle_gamma   90.00
#
_symmetry.space_group_name_H-M   'P 1'
#
loop_
_entity.id
_entity.type
_entity.pdbx_description
1 polymer ?
#
loop_
_entity_poly.entity_id
_entity_poly.type
_entity_poly.pdbx_seq_one_letter_code
_entity_poly.pdbx_strand_id
1 'polypeptide(L)'
;KVSEWTLFSVFVDEACSQVRRVVESLFDSRNGHLRDSALLCTDAAMLNLSLQLFHAAGVLVGLALRTGVPIYLPLPASFYAVLSNTSGEETRVEVARETKAAQLSLDATLALAMAVRTGVIATFPEPALDLLSCDEVCGLLTGEAGYGPPSVLLLHRHAT
;
A
#
# COMPACT_ATOMS: atom_id res chain seq x y z
N LYS A 1 -6.32 -30.60 15.95
CA LYS A 1 -5.47 -29.52 16.51
C LYS A 1 -5.35 -28.47 15.41
N VAL A 2 -5.72 -27.22 15.69
CA VAL A 2 -5.52 -26.11 14.74
C VAL A 2 -4.01 -25.85 14.64
N SER A 3 -3.48 -25.69 13.43
CA SER A 3 -2.06 -25.40 13.25
C SER A 3 -1.77 -23.95 13.62
N GLU A 4 -0.58 -23.67 14.15
CA GLU A 4 -0.13 -22.31 14.48
C GLU A 4 -0.16 -21.40 13.24
N TRP A 5 0.13 -21.96 12.06
CA TRP A 5 0.01 -21.27 10.77
C TRP A 5 -1.42 -20.85 10.46
N THR A 6 -2.41 -21.70 10.74
CA THR A 6 -3.82 -21.35 10.55
C THR A 6 -4.23 -20.19 11.46
N LEU A 7 -3.79 -20.18 12.71
CA LEU A 7 -4.06 -19.08 13.65
C LEU A 7 -3.40 -17.78 13.20
N PHE A 8 -2.16 -17.86 12.71
CA PHE A 8 -1.43 -16.71 12.19
C PHE A 8 -2.11 -16.11 10.96
N SER A 9 -2.55 -16.93 9.99
CA SER A 9 -3.26 -16.44 8.81
C SER A 9 -4.58 -15.75 9.16
N VAL A 10 -5.34 -16.28 10.14
CA VAL A 10 -6.58 -15.64 10.63
C VAL A 10 -6.28 -14.31 11.31
N PHE A 11 -5.21 -14.23 12.09
CA PHE A 11 -4.78 -12.96 12.70
C PHE A 11 -4.41 -11.92 11.64
N VAL A 12 -3.65 -12.30 10.62
CA VAL A 12 -3.26 -11.40 9.53
C VAL A 12 -4.48 -10.90 8.76
N ASP A 13 -5.42 -11.79 8.43
CA ASP A 13 -6.66 -11.42 7.73
C ASP A 13 -7.50 -10.40 8.54
N GLU A 14 -7.69 -10.64 9.84
CA GLU A 14 -8.41 -9.71 10.72
C GLU A 14 -7.67 -8.38 10.88
N ALA A 15 -6.34 -8.39 11.00
CA ALA A 15 -5.53 -7.17 11.08
C ALA A 15 -5.64 -6.34 9.78
N CYS A 16 -5.58 -7.00 8.62
CA CYS A 16 -5.78 -6.35 7.32
C CYS A 16 -7.20 -5.76 7.18
N SER A 17 -8.22 -6.47 7.66
CA SER A 17 -9.62 -5.99 7.70
C SER A 17 -9.77 -4.73 8.56
N GLN A 18 -9.09 -4.66 9.72
CA GLN A 18 -9.12 -3.48 10.57
C GLN A 18 -8.38 -2.28 9.94
N VAL A 19 -7.19 -2.52 9.38
CA VAL A 19 -6.42 -1.46 8.70
C VAL A 19 -7.17 -0.89 7.51
N ARG A 20 -7.84 -1.75 6.72
CA ARG A 20 -8.69 -1.31 5.61
C ARG A 20 -9.72 -0.27 6.05
N ARG A 21 -10.46 -0.53 7.13
CA ARG A 21 -11.48 0.41 7.65
C ARG A 21 -10.88 1.75 8.02
N VAL A 22 -9.67 1.75 8.59
CA VAL A 22 -8.96 2.98 8.95
C VAL A 22 -8.52 3.73 7.69
N VAL A 23 -7.92 3.04 6.73
CA VAL A 23 -7.48 3.64 5.45
C VAL A 23 -8.67 4.21 4.67
N GLU A 24 -9.78 3.48 4.56
CA GLU A 24 -11.02 3.96 3.94
C GLU A 24 -11.63 5.15 4.67
N SER A 25 -11.42 5.28 5.99
CA SER A 25 -11.87 6.46 6.74
C SER A 25 -11.00 7.69 6.49
N LEU A 26 -9.72 7.50 6.16
CA LEU A 26 -8.73 8.56 5.94
C LEU A 26 -8.79 9.15 4.52
N PHE A 27 -9.16 8.35 3.53
CA PHE A 27 -9.27 8.78 2.13
C PHE A 27 -10.70 9.01 1.70
N ASP A 28 -10.91 10.03 0.86
CA ASP A 28 -12.24 10.28 0.31
C ASP A 28 -12.49 9.39 -0.91
N SER A 29 -13.57 8.62 -0.87
CA SER A 29 -13.88 7.56 -1.85
C SER A 29 -14.08 8.08 -3.28
N ARG A 30 -14.26 9.40 -3.48
CA ARG A 30 -14.45 10.00 -4.80
C ARG A 30 -13.16 10.43 -5.49
N ASN A 31 -12.16 10.89 -4.74
CA ASN A 31 -11.00 11.55 -5.32
C ASN A 31 -9.66 10.93 -4.90
N GLY A 32 -9.64 9.96 -3.99
CA GLY A 32 -8.40 9.35 -3.49
C GLY A 32 -7.48 10.30 -2.72
N HIS A 33 -7.95 11.53 -2.46
CA HIS A 33 -7.27 12.51 -1.62
C HIS A 33 -7.57 12.25 -0.14
N LEU A 34 -6.63 12.62 0.72
CA LEU A 34 -6.84 12.62 2.17
C LEU A 34 -7.96 13.62 2.51
N ARG A 35 -9.00 13.14 3.20
CA ARG A 35 -10.21 13.91 3.54
C ARG A 35 -9.89 15.24 4.24
N ASP A 36 -8.89 15.21 5.11
CA ASP A 36 -8.39 16.37 5.84
C ASP A 36 -6.89 16.59 5.57
N SER A 37 -6.51 16.59 4.29
CA SER A 37 -5.12 16.83 3.83
C SER A 37 -4.53 18.11 4.45
N ALA A 38 -5.32 19.16 4.62
CA ALA A 38 -4.89 20.39 5.29
C ALA A 38 -4.58 20.22 6.78
N LEU A 39 -5.30 19.34 7.50
CA LEU A 39 -5.12 19.10 8.94
C LEU A 39 -3.93 18.16 9.20
N LEU A 40 -3.78 17.13 8.35
CA LEU A 40 -2.62 16.23 8.34
C LEU A 40 -1.31 16.94 8.02
N CYS A 41 -1.33 17.90 7.08
CA CYS A 41 -0.13 18.63 6.68
C CYS A 41 0.24 19.78 7.63
N THR A 42 -0.65 20.20 8.53
CA THR A 42 -0.41 21.31 9.47
C THR A 42 0.00 20.84 10.85
N ASP A 43 -0.35 19.61 11.26
CA ASP A 43 0.07 19.02 12.52
C ASP A 43 1.10 17.88 12.31
N ALA A 44 2.34 18.15 12.71
CA ALA A 44 3.44 17.19 12.62
C ALA A 44 3.18 15.91 13.42
N ALA A 45 2.43 15.97 14.51
CA ALA A 45 2.09 14.79 15.31
C ALA A 45 1.14 13.85 14.54
N MET A 46 0.11 14.41 13.90
CA MET A 46 -0.82 13.67 13.05
C MET A 46 -0.14 13.06 11.81
N LEU A 47 0.79 13.79 11.19
CA LEU A 47 1.59 13.25 10.09
C LEU A 47 2.44 12.07 10.57
N ASN A 48 3.13 12.20 11.71
CA ASN A 48 3.96 11.12 12.25
C ASN A 48 3.12 9.89 12.62
N LEU A 49 1.96 10.07 13.26
CA LEU A 49 1.04 8.96 13.54
C LEU A 49 0.58 8.26 12.26
N SER A 50 0.31 9.04 11.22
CA SER A 50 -0.10 8.50 9.92
C SER A 50 1.06 7.74 9.26
N LEU A 51 2.27 8.28 9.26
CA LEU A 51 3.45 7.56 8.76
C LEU A 51 3.64 6.22 9.49
N GLN A 52 3.51 6.20 10.81
CA GLN A 52 3.59 4.96 11.60
C GLN A 52 2.49 3.97 11.25
N LEU A 53 1.24 4.44 11.08
CA LEU A 53 0.11 3.62 10.67
C LEU A 53 0.34 3.00 9.29
N PHE A 54 0.74 3.80 8.29
CA PHE A 54 0.97 3.31 6.93
C PHE A 54 2.19 2.39 6.84
N HIS A 55 3.22 2.62 7.65
CA HIS A 55 4.31 1.67 7.81
C HIS A 55 3.83 0.33 8.40
N ALA A 56 3.03 0.37 9.47
CA ALA A 56 2.46 -0.84 10.07
C ALA A 56 1.51 -1.58 9.08
N ALA A 57 0.73 -0.83 8.29
CA ALA A 57 -0.07 -1.38 7.21
C ALA A 57 0.80 -2.09 6.17
N GLY A 58 1.91 -1.47 5.75
CA GLY A 58 2.89 -2.08 4.86
C GLY A 58 3.47 -3.39 5.42
N VAL A 59 3.80 -3.43 6.71
CA VAL A 59 4.27 -4.66 7.39
C VAL A 59 3.22 -5.77 7.29
N LEU A 60 1.95 -5.47 7.56
CA LEU A 60 0.87 -6.45 7.44
C LEU A 60 0.68 -6.93 6.00
N VAL A 61 0.77 -6.02 5.03
CA VAL A 61 0.73 -6.37 3.60
C VAL A 61 1.86 -7.33 3.26
N GLY A 62 3.11 -7.02 3.63
CA GLY A 62 4.25 -7.88 3.35
C GLY A 62 4.15 -9.26 4.03
N LEU A 63 3.60 -9.33 5.25
CA LEU A 63 3.30 -10.60 5.91
C LEU A 63 2.24 -11.40 5.16
N ALA A 64 1.14 -10.75 4.76
CA ALA A 64 0.06 -11.40 4.02
C ALA A 64 0.53 -11.92 2.65
N LEU A 65 1.39 -11.17 1.94
CA LEU A 65 2.04 -11.61 0.70
C LEU A 65 2.89 -12.87 0.94
N ARG A 66 3.61 -12.97 2.06
CA ARG A 66 4.41 -14.16 2.42
C ARG A 66 3.56 -15.36 2.80
N THR A 67 2.44 -15.14 3.47
CA THR A 67 1.54 -16.23 3.88
C THR A 67 0.53 -16.62 2.82
N GLY A 68 0.44 -15.89 1.71
CA GLY A 68 -0.58 -16.10 0.68
C GLY A 68 -2.00 -15.79 1.18
N VAL A 69 -2.13 -14.96 2.21
CA VAL A 69 -3.43 -14.48 2.68
C VAL A 69 -3.90 -13.41 1.71
N PRO A 70 -5.14 -13.48 1.19
CA PRO A 70 -5.65 -12.47 0.29
C PRO A 70 -5.71 -11.12 1.01
N ILE A 71 -5.21 -10.08 0.35
CA ILE A 71 -5.19 -8.72 0.89
C ILE A 71 -6.23 -7.93 0.12
N TYR A 72 -7.03 -7.17 0.84
CA TYR A 72 -7.81 -6.10 0.23
C TYR A 72 -7.53 -4.83 1.03
N LEU A 73 -6.78 -3.93 0.41
CA LEU A 73 -6.37 -2.64 0.94
C LEU A 73 -6.40 -1.65 -0.22
N PRO A 74 -7.57 -1.02 -0.48
CA PRO A 74 -7.69 -0.04 -1.54
C PRO A 74 -6.90 1.21 -1.16
N LEU A 75 -5.82 1.46 -1.88
CA LEU A 75 -4.96 2.63 -1.74
C LEU A 75 -5.15 3.58 -2.95
N PRO A 76 -4.81 4.87 -2.81
CA PRO A 76 -4.75 5.78 -3.93
C PRO A 76 -3.78 5.29 -5.01
N ALA A 77 -4.05 5.61 -6.28
CA ALA A 77 -3.26 5.15 -7.42
C ALA A 77 -1.75 5.48 -7.30
N SER A 78 -1.41 6.61 -6.70
CA SER A 78 -0.03 7.03 -6.44
C SER A 78 0.74 6.06 -5.54
N PHE A 79 0.07 5.30 -4.67
CA PHE A 79 0.71 4.31 -3.83
C PHE A 79 1.18 3.10 -4.62
N TYR A 80 0.41 2.64 -5.61
CA TYR A 80 0.79 1.47 -6.41
C TYR A 80 2.01 1.75 -7.30
N ALA A 81 2.13 2.98 -7.81
CA ALA A 81 3.32 3.42 -8.55
C ALA A 81 4.58 3.40 -7.65
N VAL A 82 4.46 3.88 -6.41
CA VAL A 82 5.57 3.83 -5.43
C VAL A 82 5.90 2.39 -5.02
N LEU A 83 4.89 1.55 -4.81
CA LEU A 83 5.07 0.15 -4.38
C LEU A 83 5.70 -0.73 -5.46
N SER A 84 5.41 -0.50 -6.74
CA SER A 84 6.00 -1.26 -7.85
C SER A 84 7.37 -0.75 -8.28
N ASN A 85 7.92 0.27 -7.60
CA ASN A 85 9.19 0.94 -7.96
C ASN A 85 9.23 1.39 -9.43
N THR A 86 8.07 1.54 -10.09
CA THR A 86 7.94 2.15 -11.42
C THR A 86 8.02 3.65 -11.24
N SER A 87 9.14 4.12 -10.71
CA SER A 87 9.37 5.54 -10.50
C SER A 87 9.58 6.23 -11.84
N GLY A 88 8.82 7.30 -12.10
CA GLY A 88 9.53 8.54 -12.41
C GLY A 88 8.86 9.58 -13.28
N GLU A 89 7.99 9.22 -14.23
CA GLU A 89 7.62 10.19 -15.28
C GLU A 89 6.18 10.72 -15.17
N GLU A 90 5.16 9.90 -14.97
CA GLU A 90 3.78 10.40 -15.06
C GLU A 90 3.35 11.28 -13.88
N THR A 91 3.72 10.93 -12.64
CA THR A 91 3.32 11.72 -11.45
C THR A 91 4.02 13.07 -11.35
N ARG A 92 5.09 13.32 -12.12
CA ARG A 92 5.79 14.62 -12.15
C ARG A 92 5.22 15.58 -13.19
N VAL A 93 4.48 15.08 -14.18
CA VAL A 93 4.06 15.89 -15.35
C VAL A 93 2.81 16.74 -15.05
N GLU A 94 1.99 16.39 -14.06
CA GLU A 94 0.86 17.23 -13.61
C GLU A 94 1.27 18.36 -12.64
N VAL A 95 2.52 18.35 -12.15
CA VAL A 95 2.99 19.15 -10.99
C VAL A 95 3.34 20.61 -11.34
N ALA A 96 3.31 21.01 -12.60
CA ALA A 96 3.84 22.31 -13.01
C ALA A 96 2.96 23.53 -12.67
N ARG A 97 1.81 23.38 -11.97
CA ARG A 97 0.89 24.52 -11.77
C ARG A 97 -0.01 24.48 -10.53
N GLU A 98 0.51 24.12 -9.36
CA GLU A 98 -0.32 24.09 -8.15
C GLU A 98 0.19 24.92 -6.96
N THR A 99 -0.77 25.36 -6.14
CA THR A 99 -0.55 26.21 -4.96
C THR A 99 0.28 25.51 -3.88
N LYS A 100 0.91 26.26 -2.97
CA LYS A 100 1.74 25.72 -1.86
C LYS A 100 1.02 24.65 -1.01
N ALA A 101 -0.30 24.74 -0.87
CA ALA A 101 -1.10 23.76 -0.11
C ALA A 101 -1.25 22.42 -0.85
N ALA A 102 -1.41 22.45 -2.17
CA ALA A 102 -1.47 21.25 -3.00
C ALA A 102 -0.11 20.52 -3.04
N GLN A 103 0.99 21.29 -3.11
CA GLN A 103 2.34 20.71 -3.01
C GLN A 103 2.57 19.97 -1.67
N LEU A 104 2.17 20.58 -0.56
CA LEU A 104 2.29 19.94 0.77
C LEU A 104 1.46 18.64 0.86
N SER A 105 0.25 18.63 0.30
CA SER A 105 -0.60 17.43 0.25
C SER A 105 0.03 16.32 -0.60
N LEU A 106 0.67 16.69 -1.72
CA LEU A 106 1.37 15.74 -2.58
C LEU A 106 2.57 15.13 -1.87
N ASP A 107 3.40 15.95 -1.23
CA ASP A 107 4.57 15.52 -0.47
C ASP A 107 4.17 14.58 0.68
N ALA A 108 3.08 14.90 1.39
CA ALA A 108 2.54 14.03 2.44
C ALA A 108 2.04 12.70 1.87
N THR A 109 1.32 12.70 0.75
CA THR A 109 0.82 11.49 0.09
C THR A 109 1.98 10.58 -0.33
N LEU A 110 3.04 11.16 -0.90
CA LEU A 110 4.23 10.43 -1.30
C LEU A 110 4.98 9.87 -0.07
N ALA A 111 5.08 10.65 1.02
CA ALA A 111 5.67 10.19 2.26
C ALA A 111 4.91 9.00 2.87
N LEU A 112 3.57 9.03 2.84
CA LEU A 112 2.73 7.91 3.27
C LEU A 112 2.91 6.69 2.37
N ALA A 113 2.98 6.87 1.04
CA ALA A 113 3.25 5.78 0.11
C ALA A 113 4.62 5.12 0.34
N MET A 114 5.66 5.93 0.60
CA MET A 114 6.98 5.45 0.98
C MET A 114 6.96 4.73 2.35
N ALA A 115 6.14 5.19 3.29
CA ALA A 115 5.95 4.51 4.57
C ALA A 115 5.35 3.10 4.36
N VAL A 116 4.35 2.95 3.48
CA VAL A 116 3.84 1.62 3.12
C VAL A 116 4.93 0.76 2.49
N ARG A 117 5.64 1.27 1.48
CA ARG A 117 6.71 0.52 0.80
C ARG A 117 7.75 0.03 1.80
N THR A 118 8.24 0.91 2.66
CA THR A 118 9.23 0.55 3.70
C THR A 118 8.71 -0.52 4.66
N GLY A 119 7.43 -0.47 5.04
CA GLY A 119 6.79 -1.53 5.83
C GLY A 119 6.71 -2.86 5.09
N VAL A 120 6.34 -2.85 3.80
CA VAL A 120 6.26 -4.06 2.97
C VAL A 120 7.63 -4.71 2.88
N ILE A 121 8.66 -3.95 2.50
CA ILE A 121 10.01 -4.50 2.30
C ILE A 121 10.67 -4.96 3.61
N ALA A 122 10.20 -4.50 4.78
CA ALA A 122 10.65 -4.98 6.07
C ALA A 122 10.27 -6.45 6.33
N THR A 123 9.26 -6.97 5.62
CA THR A 123 8.80 -8.35 5.79
C THR A 123 8.81 -9.17 4.50
N PHE A 124 8.65 -8.55 3.33
CA PHE A 124 8.67 -9.18 2.00
C PHE A 124 9.92 -8.73 1.20
N PRO A 125 10.62 -9.61 0.47
CA PRO A 125 11.85 -9.22 -0.21
C PRO A 125 11.63 -8.14 -1.28
N GLU A 126 12.34 -7.02 -1.18
CA GLU A 126 12.27 -5.93 -2.17
C GLU A 126 12.48 -6.40 -3.62
N PRO A 127 13.46 -7.27 -3.95
CA PRO A 127 13.61 -7.76 -5.32
C PRO A 127 12.40 -8.52 -5.86
N ALA A 128 11.64 -9.20 -4.99
CA ALA A 128 10.43 -9.90 -5.40
C ALA A 128 9.26 -8.93 -5.61
N LEU A 129 9.22 -7.84 -4.84
CA LEU A 129 8.22 -6.77 -4.99
C LEU A 129 8.42 -6.01 -6.30
N ASP A 130 9.68 -5.70 -6.62
CA ASP A 130 10.08 -4.97 -7.83
C ASP A 130 9.87 -5.75 -9.14
N LEU A 131 9.60 -7.06 -9.05
CA LEU A 131 9.17 -7.85 -10.22
C LEU A 131 7.71 -7.57 -10.60
N LEU A 132 6.90 -7.06 -9.68
CA LEU A 132 5.48 -6.82 -9.90
C LEU A 132 5.26 -5.46 -10.57
N SER A 133 4.47 -5.44 -11.64
CA SER A 133 4.00 -4.22 -12.29
C SER A 133 3.05 -3.43 -11.38
N CYS A 134 2.81 -2.16 -11.70
CA CYS A 134 1.82 -1.35 -11.00
C CYS A 134 0.43 -2.01 -11.01
N ASP A 135 0.00 -2.58 -12.15
CA ASP A 135 -1.27 -3.28 -12.31
C ASP A 135 -1.33 -4.57 -11.48
N GLU A 136 -0.22 -5.32 -11.41
CA GLU A 136 -0.10 -6.53 -10.59
C GLU A 136 -0.21 -6.21 -9.10
N VAL A 137 0.50 -5.16 -8.64
CA VAL A 137 0.42 -4.69 -7.26
C VAL A 137 -0.99 -4.18 -6.94
N CYS A 138 -1.60 -3.42 -7.86
CA CYS A 138 -2.97 -2.95 -7.73
C CYS A 138 -3.93 -4.14 -7.58
N GLY A 139 -3.90 -5.09 -8.51
CA GLY A 139 -4.78 -6.26 -8.50
C GLY A 139 -4.61 -7.14 -7.26
N LEU A 140 -3.37 -7.31 -6.77
CA LEU A 140 -3.08 -8.02 -5.53
C LEU A 140 -3.67 -7.35 -4.28
N LEU A 141 -3.74 -6.01 -4.27
CA LEU A 141 -4.22 -5.23 -3.13
C LEU A 141 -5.69 -4.86 -3.24
N THR A 142 -6.31 -4.91 -4.42
CA THR A 142 -7.75 -4.66 -4.62
C THR A 142 -8.55 -5.95 -4.72
N GLY A 143 -7.90 -7.11 -4.70
CA GLY A 143 -8.55 -8.41 -4.81
C GLY A 143 -9.27 -8.62 -6.15
N GLU A 144 -8.83 -7.95 -7.21
CA GLU A 144 -9.40 -8.15 -8.55
C GLU A 144 -9.15 -9.58 -9.04
N ALA A 145 -10.22 -10.20 -9.55
CA ALA A 145 -10.23 -11.60 -9.96
C ALA A 145 -9.31 -11.84 -11.16
N GLY A 146 -8.09 -12.33 -10.89
CA GLY A 146 -7.09 -12.68 -11.92
C GLY A 146 -5.68 -12.81 -11.37
N TYR A 147 -5.37 -12.12 -10.28
CA TYR A 147 -4.09 -12.19 -9.59
C TYR A 147 -4.21 -13.17 -8.42
N GLY A 148 -3.80 -14.42 -8.64
CA GLY A 148 -3.68 -15.42 -7.58
C GLY A 148 -2.68 -14.98 -6.49
N PRO A 149 -2.50 -15.77 -5.41
CA PRO A 149 -1.52 -15.44 -4.38
C PRO A 149 -0.13 -15.21 -5.01
N PRO A 150 0.71 -14.31 -4.46
CA PRO A 150 1.97 -13.89 -5.10
C PRO A 150 2.92 -15.05 -5.42
N SER A 151 2.86 -16.10 -4.60
CA SER A 151 3.58 -17.35 -4.81
C SER A 151 3.22 -18.05 -6.12
N VAL A 152 1.97 -17.94 -6.60
CA VAL A 152 1.51 -18.47 -7.89
C VAL A 152 1.94 -17.59 -9.06
N LEU A 153 1.94 -16.26 -8.89
CA LEU A 153 2.39 -15.31 -9.92
C LEU A 153 3.89 -15.39 -10.20
N LEU A 154 4.70 -15.50 -9.14
CA LEU A 154 6.16 -15.63 -9.26
C LEU A 154 6.58 -17.00 -9.84
N LEU A 155 5.85 -18.08 -9.53
CA LEU A 155 6.11 -19.40 -10.10
C LEU A 155 5.77 -19.47 -11.59
N HIS A 156 4.71 -18.80 -12.04
CA HIS A 156 4.30 -18.83 -13.45
C HIS A 156 5.31 -18.15 -14.37
N ARG A 157 5.98 -17.09 -13.90
CA ARG A 157 6.92 -16.29 -14.71
C ARG A 157 8.29 -16.95 -14.89
N HIS A 158 8.65 -17.91 -14.04
CA HIS A 158 9.88 -18.71 -14.15
C HIS A 158 9.66 -20.07 -14.82
N ALA A 159 8.41 -20.42 -15.17
CA ALA A 159 8.05 -21.66 -15.87
C ALA A 159 7.90 -21.48 -17.40
N THR A 160 8.11 -20.26 -17.91
CA THR A 160 8.13 -19.90 -19.34
C THR A 160 9.49 -19.32 -19.70
#